data_AF-A0A0Q9KLG5-F1
#
_entry.id   AF-A0A0Q9KLG5-F1
#
_cell.length_a   1.000
_cell.length_b   1.000
_cell.length_c   1.000
_cell.angle_alpha   90.00
_cell.angle_beta   90.00
_cell.angle_gamma   90.00
#
_symmetry.space_group_name_H-M   'P 1'
#
loop_
_entity.id
_entity.type
_entity.pdbx_description
1 polymer ?
#
loop_
_entity_poly.entity_id
_entity_poly.type
_entity_poly.pdbx_seq_one_letter_code
_entity_poly.pdbx_strand_id
1 'polypeptide(L)' 'MIVCHCAVVSDREIAAAAMAGARTLSQACTSTGAGRDCGACVFSVRRILCESVESEADHGLATTPAEVDREAS' A
#
# COMPACT_ATOMS: atom_id res chain seq x y z
N MET A 1 -11.19 -6.84 7.51
CA MET A 1 -11.08 -8.29 7.76
C MET A 1 -9.69 -8.64 8.27
N ILE A 2 -9.55 -9.65 9.15
CA ILE A 2 -8.23 -10.20 9.51
C ILE A 2 -7.67 -11.00 8.33
N VAL A 3 -6.48 -10.62 7.88
CA VAL A 3 -5.78 -11.21 6.73
C VAL A 3 -4.67 -12.15 7.19
N CYS A 4 -3.92 -11.77 8.24
CA CYS A 4 -2.92 -12.63 8.87
C CYS A 4 -3.39 -13.06 10.26
N HIS A 5 -3.67 -14.34 10.46
CA HIS A 5 -4.07 -14.86 11.77
C HIS A 5 -2.91 -15.02 12.76
N CYS A 6 -1.68 -15.25 12.29
CA CYS A 6 -0.52 -15.42 13.17
C CYS A 6 -0.16 -14.12 13.89
N ALA A 7 -0.15 -13.01 13.17
CA ALA A 7 0.19 -11.69 13.69
C ALA A 7 -1.04 -10.78 13.94
N VAL A 8 -2.25 -11.30 13.75
CA VAL A 8 -3.53 -10.57 13.93
C VAL A 8 -3.58 -9.27 13.12
N VAL A 9 -3.15 -9.33 11.85
CA VAL A 9 -3.11 -8.17 10.95
C VAL A 9 -4.37 -8.11 10.09
N SER A 10 -4.99 -6.95 10.06
CA SER A 10 -6.16 -6.63 9.22
C SER A 10 -5.79 -6.07 7.85
N ASP A 11 -6.75 -6.13 6.92
CA ASP A 11 -6.69 -5.44 5.63
C ASP A 11 -6.43 -3.93 5.76
N ARG A 12 -7.06 -3.28 6.75
CA ARG A 12 -6.87 -1.85 7.03
C ARG A 12 -5.44 -1.51 7.42
N GLU A 13 -4.78 -2.37 8.19
CA GLU A 13 -3.36 -2.17 8.56
C GLU A 13 -2.44 -2.33 7.36
N ILE A 14 -2.76 -3.25 6.44
CA ILE A 14 -2.02 -3.42 5.18
C ILE A 14 -2.22 -2.18 4.28
N ALA A 15 -3.44 -1.68 4.15
CA ALA A 15 -3.74 -0.46 3.42
C ALA A 15 -3.06 0.78 4.05
N ALA A 16 -3.05 0.86 5.39
CA ALA A 16 -2.33 1.91 6.11
C ALA A 16 -0.82 1.86 5.86
N ALA A 17 -0.22 0.67 5.80
CA ALA A 17 1.18 0.52 5.41
C ALA A 17 1.44 1.01 3.97
N ALA A 18 0.50 0.76 3.04
CA ALA A 18 0.57 1.27 1.68
C ALA A 18 0.53 2.81 1.64
N MET A 19 -0.42 3.43 2.36
CA MET A 19 -0.52 4.90 2.50
C MET A 19 0.71 5.50 3.17
N ALA A 20 1.35 4.76 4.09
CA ALA A 20 2.62 5.15 4.71
C ALA A 20 3.85 4.95 3.80
N GLY A 21 3.65 4.50 2.55
CA GLY A 21 4.70 4.41 1.53
C GLY A 21 5.26 3.01 1.30
N ALA A 22 4.68 1.95 1.86
CA ALA A 22 5.08 0.59 1.48
C ALA A 22 4.70 0.31 0.02
N ARG A 23 5.69 0.01 -0.83
CA ARG A 23 5.48 -0.28 -2.27
C ARG A 23 5.85 -1.68 -2.68
N THR A 24 6.37 -2.48 -1.76
CA THR A 24 6.72 -3.87 -1.99
C THR A 24 6.11 -4.76 -0.92
N LEU A 25 5.86 -6.02 -1.28
CA LEU A 25 5.40 -7.03 -0.33
C LEU A 25 6.33 -7.12 0.89
N SER A 26 7.66 -7.08 0.68
CA SER A 26 8.65 -7.11 1.76
C SER A 26 8.50 -5.94 2.72
N GLN A 27 8.28 -4.72 2.20
CA GLN A 27 8.02 -3.54 3.03
C GLN A 27 6.72 -3.69 3.81
N ALA A 28 5.63 -4.12 3.16
CA ALA A 28 4.35 -4.34 3.84
C ALA A 28 4.44 -5.39 4.96
N CYS A 29 5.10 -6.53 4.70
CA CYS A 29 5.38 -7.56 5.70
C CYS A 29 6.25 -7.04 6.85
N THR A 30 7.22 -6.19 6.56
CA THR A 30 8.11 -5.61 7.58
C THR A 30 7.38 -4.61 8.46
N SER A 31 6.52 -3.76 7.88
CA SER A 31 5.78 -2.74 8.63
C SER A 31 4.64 -3.31 9.47
N THR A 32 3.99 -4.38 9.00
CA THR A 32 2.79 -4.94 9.65
C THR A 32 3.05 -6.22 10.43
N GLY A 33 4.15 -6.92 10.18
CA GLY A 33 4.41 -8.27 10.70
C GLY A 33 3.68 -9.40 9.94
N ALA A 34 2.80 -9.08 8.98
CA ALA A 34 2.08 -10.10 8.22
C ALA A 34 3.04 -10.99 7.39
N GLY A 35 2.73 -12.29 7.30
CA GLY A 35 3.46 -13.23 6.45
C GLY A 35 4.84 -13.65 6.98
N ARG A 36 5.19 -13.30 8.22
CA ARG A 36 6.47 -13.66 8.86
C ARG A 36 6.51 -15.05 9.49
N ASP A 37 5.34 -15.65 9.77
CA ASP A 37 5.23 -16.97 10.40
C ASP A 37 4.92 -18.08 9.38
N CYS A 38 3.64 -18.38 9.13
CA CYS A 38 3.23 -19.49 8.25
C CYS A 38 3.16 -19.13 6.76
N GLY A 39 3.21 -17.84 6.41
CA GLY A 39 3.18 -17.36 5.02
C GLY A 39 1.84 -17.48 4.27
N ALA A 40 0.81 -18.13 4.83
CA ALA A 40 -0.46 -18.39 4.12
C ALA A 40 -1.18 -17.11 3.62
N CYS A 41 -0.98 -15.98 4.32
CA CYS A 41 -1.60 -14.71 3.97
C CYS A 41 -0.87 -13.91 2.88
N VAL A 42 0.32 -14.32 2.43
CA VAL A 42 1.23 -13.50 1.62
C VAL A 42 0.59 -13.03 0.29
N PHE A 43 -0.17 -13.89 -0.39
CA PHE A 43 -0.87 -13.50 -1.62
C PHE A 43 -2.00 -12.50 -1.37
N SER A 44 -2.73 -12.65 -0.26
CA SER A 44 -3.77 -11.70 0.15
C SER A 44 -3.18 -10.34 0.52
N VAL A 45 -2.04 -10.32 1.21
CA VAL A 45 -1.28 -9.09 1.52
C VAL A 45 -0.85 -8.40 0.23
N ARG A 46 -0.28 -9.14 -0.73
CA ARG A 46 0.10 -8.57 -2.03
C ARG A 46 -1.08 -7.99 -2.79
N ARG A 47 -2.23 -8.68 -2.81
CA ARG A 47 -3.44 -8.19 -3.49
C ARG A 47 -3.91 -6.86 -2.89
N ILE A 48 -4.05 -6.78 -1.57
CA ILE A 48 -4.50 -5.55 -0.88
C ILE A 48 -3.51 -4.41 -1.09
N LEU A 49 -2.21 -4.70 -1.06
CA LEU A 49 -1.16 -3.71 -1.34
C LEU A 49 -1.31 -3.14 -2.76
N CYS A 50 -1.57 -3.98 -3.76
CA CYS A 50 -1.82 -3.55 -5.14
C CYS A 50 -3.09 -2.70 -5.26
N GLU A 51 -4.21 -3.14 -4.68
CA GLU A 51 -5.49 -2.40 -4.70
C GLU A 51 -5.36 -1.02 -4.03
N SER A 52 -4.53 -0.92 -2.99
CA SER A 52 -4.31 0.33 -2.26
C SER A 52 -3.50 1.34 -3.08
N VAL A 53 -2.50 0.90 -3.86
CA VAL A 53 -1.72 1.82 -4.71
C VAL A 53 -2.47 2.27 -5.96
N GLU A 54 -3.44 1.48 -6.45
CA GLU A 54 -4.30 1.85 -7.57
C GLU A 54 -5.33 2.92 -7.16
N SER A 55 -5.83 2.85 -5.92
CA SER A 55 -6.73 3.86 -5.37
C SER A 55 -6.06 5.24 -5.25
N GLU A 56 -4.75 5.29 -4.99
CA GLU A 56 -3.97 6.55 -4.98
C GLU A 56 -3.77 7.14 -6.39
N ALA A 57 -3.66 6.30 -7.42
CA ALA A 57 -3.53 6.75 -8.81
C ALA A 57 -4.82 7.39 -9.34
N ASP A 58 -5.98 6.93 -8.84
CA ASP A 58 -7.29 7.53 -9.13
C ASP A 58 -7.52 8.82 -8.31
N HIS A 59 -7.07 8.86 -7.06
CA HIS A 59 -7.17 10.05 -6.20
C HIS A 59 -6.16 11.17 -6.54
N GLY A 60 -5.10 10.86 -7.30
CA GLY A 60 -4.04 11.78 -7.71
C GLY A 60 -4.36 12.70 -8.89
N LEU A 61 -5.54 12.60 -9.52
CA LEU A 61 -5.96 13.59 -10.52
C LEU A 61 -6.40 14.93 -9.88
N ALA A 62 -6.43 15.04 -8.54
CA ALA A 62 -6.87 16.25 -7.85
C ALA A 62 -5.76 17.10 -7.19
N THR A 63 -4.47 16.73 -7.25
CA THR A 63 -3.40 17.56 -6.67
C THR A 63 -2.10 17.55 -7.48
N THR A 64 -1.95 18.53 -8.36
CA THR A 64 -0.63 19.04 -8.76
C THR A 64 -0.54 20.53 -8.43
N PRO A 65 0.26 20.96 -7.45
CA PRO A 65 0.70 22.34 -7.37
C PRO A 65 2.11 22.48 -7.94
N ALA A 66 2.23 23.16 -9.10
CA ALA A 66 3.46 23.68 -9.74
C ALA A 66 4.51 22.61 -10.09
N GLU A 67 5.12 22.52 -11.28
CA GLU A 67 5.73 23.45 -12.23
C GLU A 67 6.12 22.52 -13.41
N VAL A 68 5.98 22.86 -14.70
CA VAL A 68 6.93 23.63 -15.51
C VAL A 68 6.22 23.99 -16.84
N ASP A 69 6.04 25.27 -17.15
CA ASP A 69 6.35 25.74 -18.50
C ASP A 69 6.75 27.21 -18.48
N ARG A 70 7.93 27.42 -19.04
CA ARG A 70 8.63 28.68 -19.23
C ARG A 70 8.63 28.90 -20.73
N GLU A 71 7.53 29.32 -21.36
CA GLU A 71 7.53 29.87 -22.71
C GLU A 71 6.18 30.48 -23.12
N ALA A 72 6.03 31.81 -22.97
CA ALA A 72 5.27 32.64 -23.92
C ALA A 72 5.42 34.13 -23.57
N SER A 73 6.28 34.80 -24.35
CA SER A 73 6.28 36.23 -24.77
C SER A 73 5.93 37.33 -23.78
#